data_AF-A0A1U6GMH1-F1
#
_entry.id   AF-A0A1U6GMH1-F1
#
_cell.length_a   1.000
_cell.length_b   1.000
_cell.length_c   1.000
_cell.angle_alpha   90.00
_cell.angle_beta   90.00
_cell.angle_gamma   90.00
#
_symmetry.space_group_name_H-M   'P 1'
#
loop_
_entity.id
_entity.type
_entity.pdbx_description
1 polymer ?
#
loop_
_entity_poly.entity_id
_entity_poly.type
_entity_poly.pdbx_seq_one_letter_code
_entity_poly.pdbx_strand_id
1 'polypeptide(L)'
;MTTKQQLIILPMLLGSVSAMAMVAEVEGDTICTTVSLTSQKVLKKTPCRFKGNTGASMVYFVQQLNFITTSNKTVSTINNASFRFGDNGETLDLEETISINDKPAKIIKLNSRTLRKLTKTEMDNLHKKKVPDFSKVLHCFKPIKENTAFCIPYSVIYDMA
;
A
#
# COMPACT_ATOMS: atom_id res chain seq x y z
N MET A 1 64.94 -24.49 23.42
CA MET A 1 64.34 -23.16 23.15
C MET A 1 62.88 -23.37 22.82
N THR A 2 62.03 -22.87 23.70
CA THR A 2 60.57 -23.04 23.67
C THR A 2 59.97 -21.83 23.00
N THR A 3 59.30 -22.00 21.86
CA THR A 3 58.59 -20.89 21.21
C THR A 3 57.14 -21.29 21.00
N LYS A 4 56.28 -20.77 21.88
CA LYS A 4 54.82 -20.86 21.81
C LYS A 4 54.35 -20.19 20.52
N GLN A 5 53.68 -20.94 19.65
CA GLN A 5 52.92 -20.39 18.53
C GLN A 5 51.51 -20.09 19.03
N GLN A 6 51.23 -18.83 19.36
CA GLN A 6 49.88 -18.39 19.72
C GLN A 6 49.02 -18.36 18.45
N LEU A 7 48.02 -19.23 18.39
CA LEU A 7 46.88 -19.07 17.47
C LEU A 7 46.12 -17.81 17.89
N ILE A 8 46.23 -16.75 17.10
CA ILE A 8 45.29 -15.63 17.14
C ILE A 8 44.18 -15.99 16.15
N ILE A 9 43.12 -16.58 16.68
CA ILE A 9 41.86 -16.74 15.95
C ILE A 9 41.25 -15.34 15.86
N LEU A 10 41.40 -14.69 14.71
CA LEU A 10 40.68 -13.47 14.40
C LEU A 10 39.20 -13.85 14.18
N PRO A 11 38.25 -13.41 15.01
CA PRO A 11 36.85 -13.65 14.71
C PRO A 11 36.52 -12.84 13.46
N MET A 12 36.27 -13.53 12.34
CA MET A 12 35.59 -12.93 11.20
C MET A 12 34.22 -12.48 11.71
N LEU A 13 34.10 -11.20 12.04
CA LEU A 13 32.84 -10.50 12.13
C LEU A 13 32.22 -10.57 10.73
N LEU A 14 31.45 -11.63 10.47
CA LEU A 14 30.41 -11.64 9.48
C LEU A 14 29.47 -10.49 9.86
N GLY A 15 29.77 -9.29 9.35
CA GLY A 15 28.84 -8.19 9.37
C GLY A 15 27.56 -8.70 8.75
N SER A 16 26.55 -8.93 9.58
CA SER A 16 25.19 -9.14 9.13
C SER A 16 24.86 -7.94 8.27
N VAL A 17 24.86 -8.15 6.95
CA VAL A 17 24.27 -7.20 6.01
C VAL A 17 22.82 -7.15 6.42
N SER A 18 22.50 -6.18 7.27
CA SER A 18 21.13 -5.81 7.55
C SER A 18 20.63 -5.37 6.19
N ALA A 19 19.81 -6.20 5.54
CA ALA A 19 19.10 -5.81 4.34
C ALA A 19 18.22 -4.63 4.76
N MET A 20 18.75 -3.41 4.66
CA MET A 20 17.99 -2.20 4.80
C MET A 20 17.01 -2.23 3.65
N ALA A 21 15.76 -2.58 3.93
CA ALA A 21 14.69 -2.42 2.98
C ALA A 21 14.76 -0.97 2.49
N MET A 22 15.08 -0.76 1.22
CA MET A 22 15.16 0.57 0.64
C MET A 22 13.77 1.19 0.74
N VAL A 23 13.65 2.22 1.58
CA VAL A 23 12.45 3.04 1.69
C VAL A 23 12.64 4.23 0.76
N ALA A 24 11.79 4.37 -0.24
CA ALA A 24 11.77 5.53 -1.11
C ALA A 24 10.69 6.52 -0.63
N GLU A 25 11.00 7.81 -0.68
CA GLU A 25 10.00 8.86 -0.47
C GLU A 25 9.18 9.04 -1.74
N VAL A 26 7.86 9.14 -1.61
CA VAL A 26 6.95 9.43 -2.72
C VAL A 26 6.05 10.59 -2.39
N GLU A 27 5.81 11.42 -3.40
CA GLU A 27 4.83 12.49 -3.34
C GLU A 27 4.25 12.78 -4.73
N GLY A 28 3.07 13.38 -4.75
CA GLY A 28 2.41 13.76 -5.99
C GLY A 28 0.96 14.17 -5.76
N ASP A 29 0.27 14.46 -6.85
CA ASP A 29 -1.11 14.93 -6.83
C ASP A 29 -2.05 13.88 -7.43
N THR A 30 -3.27 13.81 -6.89
CA THR A 30 -4.31 12.90 -7.36
C THR A 30 -5.71 13.42 -7.04
N ILE A 31 -6.74 12.66 -7.40
CA ILE A 31 -8.13 12.93 -7.04
C ILE A 31 -8.58 11.96 -5.96
N CYS A 32 -8.82 12.50 -4.77
CA CYS A 32 -9.42 11.78 -3.67
C CYS A 32 -10.94 11.79 -3.80
N THR A 33 -11.54 10.61 -3.74
CA THR A 33 -12.98 10.40 -3.95
C THR A 33 -13.61 9.80 -2.70
N THR A 34 -14.68 10.42 -2.20
CA THR A 34 -15.53 9.80 -1.18
C THR A 34 -16.72 9.16 -1.86
N VAL A 35 -16.95 7.88 -1.60
CA VAL A 35 -18.06 7.10 -2.17
C VAL A 35 -18.98 6.59 -1.06
N SER A 36 -20.27 6.49 -1.35
CA SER A 36 -21.24 5.75 -0.55
C SER A 36 -21.37 4.34 -1.09
N LEU A 37 -21.09 3.34 -0.27
CA LEU A 37 -21.20 1.93 -0.66
C LEU A 37 -22.66 1.45 -0.67
N THR A 38 -23.51 2.03 0.19
CA THR A 38 -24.94 1.71 0.24
C THR A 38 -25.67 2.20 -1.01
N SER A 39 -25.45 3.44 -1.41
CA SER A 39 -26.12 4.03 -2.57
C SER A 39 -25.36 3.84 -3.89
N GLN A 40 -24.14 3.31 -3.83
CA GLN A 40 -23.23 3.16 -4.97
C GLN A 40 -23.06 4.48 -5.74
N LYS A 41 -22.87 5.59 -5.00
CA LYS A 41 -22.69 6.93 -5.56
C LYS A 41 -21.40 7.58 -5.10
N VAL A 42 -20.84 8.39 -5.99
CA VAL A 42 -19.79 9.34 -5.61
C VAL A 42 -20.43 10.47 -4.80
N LEU A 43 -19.95 10.67 -3.58
CA LEU A 43 -20.40 11.76 -2.71
C LEU A 43 -19.56 13.02 -2.93
N LYS A 44 -18.24 12.85 -3.12
CA LYS A 44 -17.31 13.97 -3.30
C LYS A 44 -16.09 13.56 -4.10
N LYS A 45 -15.58 14.45 -4.94
CA LYS A 45 -14.24 14.39 -5.55
C LYS A 45 -13.49 15.65 -5.17
N THR A 46 -12.26 15.50 -4.69
CA THR A 46 -11.42 16.64 -4.29
C THR A 46 -10.00 16.38 -4.77
N PRO A 47 -9.32 17.37 -5.37
CA PRO A 47 -7.88 17.29 -5.55
C PRO A 47 -7.19 17.06 -4.21
N CYS A 48 -6.15 16.25 -4.20
CA CYS A 48 -5.37 15.98 -3.00
C CYS A 48 -3.92 15.70 -3.37
N ARG A 49 -3.01 16.14 -2.50
CA ARG A 49 -1.60 15.79 -2.56
C ARG A 49 -1.39 14.58 -1.67
N PHE A 50 -0.66 13.58 -2.15
CA PHE A 50 -0.17 12.49 -1.32
C PHE A 50 1.31 12.70 -1.02
N LYS A 51 1.73 12.29 0.17
CA LYS A 51 3.14 12.19 0.56
C LYS A 51 3.34 10.99 1.48
N GLY A 52 4.46 10.31 1.38
CA GLY A 52 4.77 9.20 2.28
C GLY A 52 5.97 8.41 1.83
N ASN A 53 6.08 7.23 2.41
CA ASN A 53 7.20 6.33 2.21
C ASN A 53 6.72 5.02 1.60
N THR A 54 7.49 4.50 0.67
CA THR A 54 7.23 3.23 0.01
C THR A 54 8.36 2.26 0.27
N GLY A 55 8.03 1.07 0.78
CA GLY A 55 9.00 -0.02 0.96
C GLY A 55 9.19 -0.85 -0.31
N ALA A 56 10.17 -1.75 -0.29
CA ALA A 56 10.60 -2.57 -1.43
C ALA A 56 9.58 -3.58 -2.01
N SER A 57 8.30 -3.53 -1.63
CA SER A 57 7.27 -4.40 -2.22
C SER A 57 5.91 -3.73 -2.33
N MET A 58 5.18 -3.98 -3.45
CA MET A 58 3.84 -3.48 -3.82
C MET A 58 2.87 -3.34 -2.65
N VAL A 59 3.00 -4.25 -1.70
CA VAL A 59 2.21 -4.39 -0.49
C VAL A 59 2.49 -3.27 0.55
N TYR A 60 3.75 -2.86 0.70
CA TYR A 60 4.20 -1.77 1.58
C TYR A 60 3.88 -0.37 1.04
N PHE A 61 3.68 -0.21 -0.28
CA PHE A 61 3.57 1.10 -0.94
C PHE A 61 2.41 1.98 -0.43
N VAL A 62 1.30 1.38 0.00
CA VAL A 62 0.07 2.14 0.41
C VAL A 62 0.02 2.41 1.91
N GLN A 63 0.98 1.89 2.67
CA GLN A 63 0.83 1.71 4.12
C GLN A 63 1.27 2.92 4.95
N GLN A 64 1.83 3.97 4.32
CA GLN A 64 2.32 5.18 4.98
C GLN A 64 2.05 6.45 4.16
N LEU A 65 0.89 6.54 3.51
CA LEU A 65 0.52 7.69 2.71
C LEU A 65 -0.34 8.67 3.52
N ASN A 66 0.03 9.94 3.46
CA ASN A 66 -0.79 11.05 3.92
C ASN A 66 -1.43 11.72 2.71
N PHE A 67 -2.75 11.77 2.69
CA PHE A 67 -3.52 12.48 1.67
C PHE A 67 -4.02 13.81 2.24
N ILE A 68 -3.53 14.91 1.68
CA ILE A 68 -3.88 16.27 2.09
C ILE A 68 -4.85 16.83 1.05
N THR A 69 -6.09 17.07 1.46
CA THR A 69 -7.11 17.67 0.58
C THR A 69 -6.93 19.19 0.48
N THR A 70 -7.57 19.82 -0.51
CA THR A 70 -7.60 21.30 -0.66
C THR A 70 -8.19 22.05 0.53
N SER A 71 -8.90 21.37 1.43
CA SER A 71 -9.40 21.94 2.68
C SER A 71 -8.41 21.79 3.85
N ASN A 72 -7.15 21.46 3.57
CA ASN A 72 -6.10 21.10 4.54
C ASN A 72 -6.49 19.95 5.50
N LYS A 73 -7.43 19.10 5.09
CA LYS A 73 -7.77 17.90 5.86
C LYS A 73 -6.82 16.79 5.46
N THR A 74 -6.15 16.19 6.45
CA THR A 74 -5.28 15.04 6.24
C THR A 74 -6.04 13.73 6.51
N VAL A 75 -5.87 12.79 5.59
CA VAL A 75 -6.25 11.39 5.76
C VAL A 75 -4.97 10.57 5.73
N SER A 76 -4.63 9.94 6.84
CA SER A 76 -3.42 9.14 7.00
C SER A 76 -3.77 7.66 6.95
N THR A 77 -3.14 6.93 6.03
CA THR A 77 -3.11 5.47 6.09
C THR A 77 -1.90 5.07 6.92
N ILE A 78 -2.16 4.48 8.08
CA ILE A 78 -1.13 3.94 8.97
C ILE A 78 -1.45 2.46 9.09
N ASN A 79 -0.47 1.57 8.93
CA ASN A 79 -0.68 0.21 9.39
C ASN A 79 0.49 -0.40 10.16
N ASN A 80 0.10 -1.14 11.20
CA ASN A 80 0.91 -1.92 12.11
C ASN A 80 1.07 -3.38 11.62
N ALA A 81 0.82 -3.63 10.33
CA ALA A 81 0.66 -4.97 9.79
C ALA A 81 1.93 -5.41 9.03
N SER A 82 2.57 -6.46 9.56
CA SER A 82 3.71 -7.13 8.95
C SER A 82 3.22 -8.35 8.14
N PHE A 83 3.68 -8.50 6.91
CA PHE A 83 3.43 -9.71 6.11
C PHE A 83 4.70 -10.16 5.39
N ARG A 84 4.76 -11.47 5.12
CA ARG A 84 5.84 -12.14 4.38
C ARG A 84 5.37 -12.49 2.97
N PHE A 85 6.30 -12.50 2.02
CA PHE A 85 6.08 -13.01 0.67
C PHE A 85 6.16 -14.55 0.66
N GLY A 86 5.37 -15.17 -0.22
CA GLY A 86 5.55 -16.55 -0.61
C GLY A 86 6.57 -16.61 -1.74
N ASP A 87 7.35 -17.68 -1.77
CA ASP A 87 8.57 -17.79 -2.57
C ASP A 87 8.36 -17.75 -4.11
N ASN A 88 7.11 -17.68 -4.59
CA ASN A 88 6.73 -17.79 -6.00
C ASN A 88 6.17 -16.49 -6.63
N GLY A 89 6.31 -15.34 -5.97
CA GLY A 89 5.78 -14.06 -6.51
C GLY A 89 4.24 -13.97 -6.52
N GLU A 90 3.57 -14.86 -5.77
CA GLU A 90 2.13 -14.80 -5.57
C GLU A 90 1.78 -13.61 -4.67
N THR A 91 0.79 -12.81 -5.08
CA THR A 91 0.12 -11.84 -4.21
C THR A 91 -0.63 -12.59 -3.11
N LEU A 92 0.07 -12.86 -2.02
CA LEU A 92 -0.53 -13.30 -0.78
C LEU A 92 -1.45 -12.20 -0.29
N ASP A 93 -2.72 -12.55 -0.04
CA ASP A 93 -3.74 -11.63 0.40
C ASP A 93 -3.26 -10.94 1.68
N LEU A 94 -2.81 -9.70 1.51
CA LEU A 94 -2.59 -8.74 2.59
C LEU A 94 -3.82 -8.75 3.48
N GLU A 95 -3.69 -9.15 4.75
CA GLU A 95 -4.85 -9.11 5.63
C GLU A 95 -5.41 -7.70 5.66
N GLU A 96 -6.72 -7.65 5.47
CA GLU A 96 -7.44 -6.58 4.81
C GLU A 96 -7.64 -5.34 5.69
N THR A 97 -7.05 -5.29 6.89
CA THR A 97 -7.31 -4.25 7.88
C THR A 97 -6.12 -3.30 8.05
N ILE A 98 -6.32 -2.06 7.63
CA ILE A 98 -5.45 -0.90 7.88
C ILE A 98 -6.07 0.03 8.94
N SER A 99 -5.36 1.07 9.35
CA SER A 99 -5.95 2.20 10.07
C SER A 99 -6.03 3.45 9.17
N ILE A 100 -7.18 4.12 9.22
CA ILE A 100 -7.39 5.44 8.64
C ILE A 100 -7.63 6.42 9.78
N ASN A 101 -6.71 7.36 10.00
CA ASN A 101 -6.75 8.26 11.17
C ASN A 101 -7.02 7.50 12.48
N ASP A 102 -6.22 6.45 12.74
CA ASP A 102 -6.29 5.57 13.92
C ASP A 102 -7.56 4.73 14.07
N LYS A 103 -8.44 4.73 13.05
CA LYS A 103 -9.64 3.88 13.03
C LYS A 103 -9.42 2.67 12.13
N PRO A 104 -9.76 1.45 12.58
CA PRO A 104 -9.73 0.26 11.73
C PRO A 104 -10.56 0.44 10.47
N ALA A 105 -9.96 0.11 9.33
CA ALA A 105 -10.53 0.23 8.01
C ALA A 105 -10.13 -0.96 7.14
N LYS A 106 -10.96 -1.26 6.14
CA LYS A 106 -10.68 -2.29 5.16
C LYS A 106 -10.23 -1.69 3.84
N ILE A 107 -9.30 -2.36 3.17
CA ILE A 107 -9.00 -2.07 1.76
C ILE A 107 -10.00 -2.81 0.88
N ILE A 108 -10.66 -2.08 -0.01
CA ILE A 108 -11.53 -2.63 -1.05
C ILE A 108 -11.19 -2.00 -2.40
N LYS A 109 -11.30 -2.78 -3.47
CA LYS A 109 -11.12 -2.30 -4.85
C LYS A 109 -12.48 -2.17 -5.51
N LEU A 110 -12.80 -0.99 -6.03
CA LEU A 110 -14.08 -0.73 -6.69
C LEU A 110 -13.89 -0.47 -8.17
N ASN A 111 -14.88 -0.85 -8.99
CA ASN A 111 -14.99 -0.33 -10.33
C ASN A 111 -15.39 1.16 -10.26
N SER A 112 -14.61 2.05 -10.86
CA SER A 112 -14.84 3.50 -10.84
C SER A 112 -16.18 3.97 -11.43
N ARG A 113 -16.79 3.18 -12.32
CA ARG A 113 -18.05 3.51 -12.99
C ARG A 113 -19.25 2.99 -12.21
N THR A 114 -19.20 1.73 -11.77
CA THR A 114 -20.34 1.07 -11.10
C THR A 114 -20.25 1.13 -9.58
N LEU A 115 -19.07 1.43 -9.03
CA LEU A 115 -18.74 1.39 -7.60
C LEU A 115 -18.98 0.03 -6.93
N ARG A 116 -19.16 -1.04 -7.73
CA ARG A 116 -19.17 -2.42 -7.25
C ARG A 116 -17.76 -2.85 -6.85
N LYS A 117 -17.65 -3.63 -5.77
CA LYS A 117 -16.41 -4.31 -5.38
C LYS A 117 -15.96 -5.28 -6.48
N LEU A 118 -14.72 -5.15 -6.93
CA LEU A 118 -14.07 -6.08 -7.85
C LEU A 118 -13.66 -7.35 -7.10
N THR A 119 -13.85 -8.50 -7.73
CA THR A 119 -13.40 -9.79 -7.18
C THR A 119 -11.89 -9.95 -7.35
N LYS A 120 -11.30 -10.90 -6.61
CA LYS A 120 -9.88 -11.26 -6.75
C LYS A 120 -9.57 -11.65 -8.21
N THR A 121 -10.37 -12.54 -8.79
CA THR A 121 -10.23 -12.95 -10.20
C THR A 121 -10.30 -11.79 -11.18
N GLU A 122 -11.20 -10.82 -10.97
CA GLU A 122 -11.28 -9.63 -11.82
C GLU A 122 -9.98 -8.79 -11.73
N MET A 123 -9.42 -8.64 -10.54
CA MET A 123 -8.15 -7.95 -10.35
C MET A 123 -6.97 -8.73 -10.93
N ASP A 124 -6.89 -10.04 -10.72
CA ASP A 124 -5.80 -10.88 -11.24
C ASP A 124 -5.76 -10.85 -12.77
N ASN A 125 -6.93 -10.86 -13.40
CA ASN A 125 -7.06 -10.75 -14.86
C ASN A 125 -6.54 -9.41 -15.40
N LEU A 126 -6.61 -8.32 -14.63
CA LEU A 126 -6.01 -7.04 -15.03
C LEU A 126 -4.48 -7.11 -15.00
N HIS A 127 -3.89 -7.75 -13.99
CA HIS A 127 -2.44 -7.89 -13.85
C HIS A 127 -1.81 -8.84 -14.87
N LYS A 128 -2.56 -9.86 -15.35
CA LYS A 128 -2.10 -10.80 -16.39
C LYS A 128 -1.92 -10.17 -17.77
N LYS A 129 -2.41 -8.96 -18.00
CA LYS A 129 -2.27 -8.28 -19.30
C LYS A 129 -0.83 -7.86 -19.51
N LYS A 130 -0.35 -7.94 -20.76
CA LYS A 130 0.98 -7.43 -21.16
C LYS A 130 1.19 -5.96 -20.79
N VAL A 131 0.12 -5.16 -20.88
CA VAL A 131 0.05 -3.78 -20.39
C VAL A 131 -1.22 -3.67 -19.54
N PRO A 132 -1.11 -3.73 -18.20
CA PRO A 132 -2.25 -3.57 -17.31
C PRO A 132 -2.89 -2.18 -17.44
N ASP A 133 -4.22 -2.13 -17.45
CA ASP A 133 -4.99 -0.87 -17.41
C ASP A 133 -5.84 -0.84 -16.15
N PHE A 134 -5.47 0.03 -15.22
CA PHE A 134 -6.15 0.25 -13.94
C PHE A 134 -6.96 1.54 -13.88
N SER A 135 -7.16 2.24 -15.01
CA SER A 135 -7.92 3.49 -15.08
C SER A 135 -9.34 3.37 -14.52
N LYS A 136 -9.91 2.15 -14.55
CA LYS A 136 -11.24 1.85 -14.05
C LYS A 136 -11.27 1.38 -12.60
N VAL A 137 -10.14 1.29 -11.91
CA VAL A 137 -10.06 0.73 -10.55
C VAL A 137 -9.82 1.84 -9.53
N LEU A 138 -10.66 1.88 -8.50
CA LEU A 138 -10.44 2.69 -7.31
C LEU A 138 -9.88 1.82 -6.18
N HIS A 139 -8.79 2.27 -5.57
CA HIS A 139 -8.27 1.72 -4.31
C HIS A 139 -8.95 2.49 -3.17
N CYS A 140 -9.73 1.80 -2.35
CA CYS A 140 -10.59 2.43 -1.34
C CYS A 140 -10.30 1.92 0.07
N PHE A 141 -10.29 2.87 1.00
CA PHE A 141 -10.17 2.67 2.43
C PHE A 141 -11.54 2.88 3.07
N LYS A 142 -12.12 1.81 3.61
CA LYS A 142 -13.47 1.79 4.21
C LYS A 142 -13.36 1.58 5.72
N PRO A 143 -13.58 2.60 6.57
CA PRO A 143 -13.71 2.39 8.02
C PRO A 143 -14.74 1.29 8.32
N ILE A 144 -14.43 0.41 9.28
CA ILE A 144 -15.25 -0.79 9.54
C ILE A 144 -16.71 -0.43 9.84
N LYS A 145 -16.91 0.63 10.64
CA LYS A 145 -18.22 1.09 11.11
C LYS A 145 -18.91 2.11 10.18
N GLU A 146 -18.31 2.45 9.04
CA GLU A 146 -18.86 3.44 8.11
C GLU A 146 -19.26 2.80 6.78
N ASN A 147 -20.30 3.34 6.15
CA ASN A 147 -20.77 2.96 4.82
C ASN A 147 -20.18 3.84 3.70
N THR A 148 -19.30 4.76 4.07
CA THR A 148 -18.51 5.58 3.16
C THR A 148 -17.10 5.01 3.05
N ALA A 149 -16.50 5.17 1.87
CA ALA A 149 -15.10 4.86 1.66
C ALA A 149 -14.38 6.06 1.05
N PHE A 150 -13.14 6.25 1.46
CA PHE A 150 -12.20 7.20 0.88
C PHE A 150 -11.35 6.46 -0.15
N CYS A 151 -11.27 6.97 -1.38
CA CYS A 151 -10.71 6.26 -2.51
C CYS A 151 -9.75 7.12 -3.32
N ILE A 152 -8.78 6.48 -3.95
CA ILE A 152 -7.87 7.05 -4.95
C ILE A 152 -7.83 6.14 -6.19
N PRO A 153 -7.38 6.63 -7.36
CA PRO A 153 -7.13 5.78 -8.52
C PRO A 153 -6.08 4.71 -8.20
N TYR A 154 -6.33 3.45 -8.58
CA TYR A 154 -5.39 2.35 -8.33
C TYR A 154 -4.10 2.49 -9.16
N SER A 155 -4.16 3.15 -10.32
CA SER A 155 -2.97 3.44 -11.13
C SER A 155 -1.92 4.21 -10.34
N VAL A 156 -2.33 5.17 -9.50
CA VAL A 156 -1.41 5.94 -8.63
C VAL A 156 -0.59 5.02 -7.75
N ILE A 157 -1.21 3.98 -7.19
CA ILE A 157 -0.51 2.99 -6.36
C ILE A 157 0.36 2.06 -7.19
N TYR A 158 -0.13 1.64 -8.36
CA TYR A 158 0.60 0.74 -9.25
C TYR A 158 1.86 1.40 -9.82
N ASP A 159 1.78 2.69 -10.19
CA ASP A 159 2.89 3.46 -10.78
C ASP A 159 3.99 3.77 -9.74
N MET A 160 3.66 3.73 -8.45
CA MET A 160 4.66 3.88 -7.38
C MET A 160 5.49 2.61 -7.19
N ALA A 161 4.97 1.44 -7.55
CA ALA A 161 5.49 0.14 -7.14
C ALA A 161 6.40 -0.53 -8.17
#